data_AF-A0A951I456-F1
#
_entry.id   AF-A0A951I456-F1
#
_cell.length_a   1.000
_cell.length_b   1.000
_cell.length_c   1.000
_cell.angle_alpha   90.00
_cell.angle_beta   90.00
_cell.angle_gamma   90.00
#
_symmetry.space_group_name_H-M   'P 1'
#
loop_
_entity.id
_entity.type
_entity.pdbx_description
1 polymer ?
#
loop_
_entity_poly.entity_id
_entity_poly.type
_entity_poly.pdbx_seq_one_letter_code
_entity_poly.pdbx_strand_id
1 'polypeptide(L)'
;MLPETEPSSLLPSAEEASRLMPADPEAYRARGVAYLANGNAAEAAREYARAVALRPQHYLLWLDLGRARDQAEDTEGAVQALREAVRLAPFFAQPRWQLANVLFRAGRYEEAFPELRRAIAGDSTMLPLGLELAWAASNGDVRAVEQLIQPTNSSARLTLARFLAKHGKALEAVELFRGTDAINEEDQKALLSELLATKQYTAAYEVWASGRQGVDNSNHGIAAITDGGFEGKISRNDPGFGWQANWSVSTVRIELDGVEHKDGARSLRLQWNGKSNPLSQLLTQTVVVEPNASYRLSFAALTKGISSGGVPLIVVSDASSNEYRVLGQSEPISESEREWHDYEVEFKTGEATSAVLISLQRQPCPTEPCPIFGRIWLDSFDLKPGGAVKSK
;
A
#
# COMPACT_ATOMS: atom_id res chain seq x y z
N MET A 1 31.00 21.69 -7.35
CA MET A 1 29.83 22.36 -6.76
C MET A 1 29.71 23.71 -7.45
N LEU A 2 28.93 23.77 -8.53
CA LEU A 2 28.66 25.05 -9.23
C LEU A 2 27.60 25.80 -8.41
N PRO A 3 27.70 27.12 -8.26
CA PRO A 3 26.74 27.89 -7.47
C PRO A 3 25.36 27.82 -8.13
N GLU A 4 24.32 27.61 -7.33
CA GLU A 4 22.93 27.83 -7.72
C GLU A 4 22.75 29.32 -8.02
N THR A 5 22.97 29.71 -9.28
CA THR A 5 22.62 31.03 -9.78
C THR A 5 21.10 31.10 -9.95
N GLU A 6 20.47 32.07 -9.28
CA GLU A 6 19.06 32.43 -9.45
C GLU A 6 18.64 32.38 -10.94
N PRO A 7 17.51 31.73 -11.30
CA PRO A 7 17.12 31.52 -12.70
C PRO A 7 17.02 32.81 -13.54
N SER A 8 16.74 33.94 -12.88
CA SER A 8 16.61 35.26 -13.49
C SER A 8 17.95 35.91 -13.89
N SER A 9 19.07 35.47 -13.30
CA SER A 9 20.40 36.07 -13.54
C SER A 9 21.13 35.48 -14.75
N LEU A 10 20.56 34.49 -15.44
CA LEU A 10 21.21 33.76 -16.53
C LEU A 10 21.13 34.47 -17.90
N LEU A 11 20.15 35.36 -18.07
CA LEU A 11 19.87 35.95 -19.38
C LEU A 11 21.04 36.81 -19.93
N PRO A 12 21.68 37.71 -19.14
CA PRO A 12 22.80 38.50 -19.66
C PRO A 12 23.98 37.65 -20.14
N SER A 13 24.33 36.60 -19.39
CA SER A 13 25.41 35.68 -19.76
C SER A 13 25.05 34.85 -21.01
N ALA A 14 23.79 34.42 -21.14
CA ALA A 14 23.33 33.69 -22.32
C ALA A 14 23.25 34.56 -23.58
N GLU A 15 22.89 35.85 -23.43
CA GLU A 15 22.95 36.83 -24.51
C GLU A 15 24.37 37.07 -24.98
N GLU A 16 25.31 37.24 -24.06
CA GLU A 16 26.72 37.42 -24.40
C GLU A 16 27.30 36.17 -25.08
N ALA A 17 27.00 34.96 -24.58
CA ALA A 17 27.40 33.72 -25.23
C ALA A 17 26.88 33.64 -26.68
N SER A 18 25.63 34.06 -26.92
CA SER A 18 25.04 34.08 -28.27
C SER A 18 25.68 35.11 -29.20
N ARG A 19 26.24 36.21 -28.67
CA ARG A 19 27.00 37.20 -29.45
C ARG A 19 28.39 36.71 -29.79
N LEU A 20 29.07 36.08 -28.83
CA LEU A 20 30.43 35.56 -29.00
C LEU A 20 30.46 34.32 -29.90
N MET A 21 29.40 33.50 -29.89
CA MET A 21 29.32 32.23 -30.60
C MET A 21 28.00 32.09 -31.38
N PRO A 22 27.75 32.90 -32.43
CA PRO A 22 26.47 32.94 -33.16
C PRO A 22 26.17 31.68 -33.99
N ALA A 23 27.13 30.76 -34.12
CA ALA A 23 26.96 29.46 -34.78
C ALA A 23 26.89 28.28 -33.79
N ASP A 24 26.98 28.55 -32.47
CA ASP A 24 26.88 27.51 -31.45
C ASP A 24 25.41 27.34 -31.00
N PRO A 25 24.77 26.19 -31.27
CA PRO A 25 23.41 25.92 -30.80
C PRO A 25 23.28 25.94 -29.27
N GLU A 26 24.33 25.65 -28.50
CA GLU A 26 24.24 25.67 -27.03
C GLU A 26 24.06 27.09 -26.50
N ALA A 27 24.57 28.12 -27.20
CA ALA A 27 24.36 29.51 -26.81
C ALA A 27 22.87 29.91 -26.91
N TYR A 28 22.23 29.54 -28.02
CA TYR A 28 20.79 29.72 -28.21
C TYR A 28 19.96 28.87 -27.25
N ARG A 29 20.37 27.63 -26.99
CA ARG A 29 19.73 26.76 -26.00
C ARG A 29 19.79 27.38 -24.60
N ALA A 30 20.96 27.87 -24.17
CA ALA A 30 21.14 28.52 -22.88
C ALA A 30 20.25 29.78 -22.75
N ARG A 31 20.10 30.55 -23.83
CA ARG A 31 19.20 31.70 -23.85
C ARG A 31 17.73 31.29 -23.79
N GLY A 32 17.37 30.19 -24.46
CA GLY A 32 16.06 29.56 -24.32
C GLY A 32 15.75 29.14 -22.88
N VAL A 33 16.72 28.53 -22.18
CA VAL A 33 16.60 28.17 -20.76
C VAL A 33 16.39 29.41 -19.90
N ALA A 34 17.17 30.48 -20.12
CA ALA A 34 17.03 31.74 -19.39
C ALA A 34 15.67 32.41 -19.64
N TYR A 35 15.12 32.34 -20.86
CA TYR A 35 13.78 32.84 -21.14
C TYR A 35 12.70 32.01 -20.45
N LEU A 36 12.79 30.67 -20.44
CA LEU A 36 11.84 29.82 -19.70
C LEU A 36 11.87 30.10 -18.19
N ALA A 37 13.06 30.24 -17.62
CA ALA A 37 13.25 30.61 -16.22
C ALA A 37 12.57 31.94 -15.85
N ASN A 38 12.51 32.87 -16.81
CA ASN A 38 11.83 34.17 -16.66
C ASN A 38 10.34 34.15 -17.08
N GLY A 39 9.77 32.97 -17.35
CA GLY A 39 8.36 32.83 -17.76
C GLY A 39 8.07 33.20 -19.22
N ASN A 40 9.10 33.51 -20.02
CA ASN A 40 8.97 33.97 -21.40
C ASN A 40 9.01 32.79 -22.40
N ALA A 41 7.98 31.93 -22.37
CA ALA A 41 7.94 30.69 -23.15
C ALA A 41 8.01 30.91 -24.68
N ALA A 42 7.34 31.95 -25.20
CA ALA A 42 7.36 32.26 -26.62
C ALA A 42 8.76 32.66 -27.12
N GLU A 43 9.50 33.46 -26.35
CA GLU A 43 10.89 33.81 -26.69
C GLU A 43 11.80 32.58 -26.57
N ALA A 44 11.62 31.76 -25.54
CA ALA A 44 12.36 30.51 -25.42
C ALA A 44 12.16 29.59 -26.63
N ALA A 45 10.93 29.45 -27.12
CA ALA A 45 10.63 28.66 -28.31
C ALA A 45 11.34 29.21 -29.56
N ARG A 46 11.45 30.53 -29.73
CA ARG A 46 12.22 31.14 -30.83
C ARG A 46 13.71 30.83 -30.72
N GLU A 47 14.26 30.87 -29.51
CA GLU A 47 15.66 30.56 -29.26
C GLU A 47 15.99 29.08 -29.49
N TYR A 48 15.15 28.17 -29.00
CA TYR A 48 15.31 26.75 -29.30
C TYR A 48 15.14 26.44 -30.80
N ALA A 49 14.26 27.16 -31.51
CA ALA A 49 14.13 27.00 -32.97
C ALA A 49 15.42 27.40 -33.70
N ARG A 50 16.14 28.44 -33.24
CA ARG A 50 17.47 28.80 -33.75
C ARG A 50 18.50 27.71 -33.46
N ALA A 51 18.51 27.18 -32.24
CA ALA A 51 19.39 26.06 -31.86
C ALA A 51 19.13 24.82 -32.74
N VAL A 52 17.87 24.47 -32.97
CA VAL A 52 17.45 23.38 -33.85
C VAL A 52 17.89 23.61 -35.29
N ALA A 53 17.77 24.83 -35.82
CA ALA A 53 18.22 25.14 -37.18
C ALA A 53 19.74 24.93 -37.36
N LEU A 54 20.53 25.21 -36.32
CA LEU A 54 21.98 24.99 -36.32
C LEU A 54 22.36 23.51 -36.14
N ARG A 55 21.57 22.73 -35.38
CA ARG A 55 21.84 21.31 -35.13
C ARG A 55 20.56 20.46 -35.20
N PRO A 56 20.02 20.20 -36.41
CA PRO A 56 18.70 19.58 -36.58
C PRO A 56 18.63 18.09 -36.21
N GLN A 57 19.78 17.43 -36.03
CA GLN A 57 19.83 16.01 -35.63
C GLN A 57 19.94 15.81 -34.11
N HIS A 58 19.89 16.87 -33.31
CA HIS A 58 20.03 16.79 -31.85
C HIS A 58 18.66 16.74 -31.17
N TYR A 59 18.21 15.55 -30.79
CA TYR A 59 16.85 15.33 -30.27
C TYR A 59 16.52 16.17 -29.03
N LEU A 60 17.48 16.47 -28.15
CA LEU A 60 17.21 17.29 -26.96
C LEU A 60 16.83 18.73 -27.31
N LEU A 61 17.32 19.29 -28.43
CA LEU A 61 16.93 20.63 -28.86
C LEU A 61 15.48 20.65 -29.36
N TRP A 62 15.07 19.59 -30.06
CA TRP A 62 13.67 19.39 -30.44
C TRP A 62 12.76 19.16 -29.24
N LEU A 63 13.24 18.43 -28.23
CA LEU A 63 12.53 18.22 -26.97
C LEU A 63 12.33 19.54 -26.21
N ASP A 64 13.40 20.34 -26.08
CA ASP A 64 13.36 21.65 -25.42
C ASP A 64 12.46 22.64 -26.19
N LEU A 65 12.52 22.64 -27.53
CA LEU A 65 11.61 23.41 -28.38
C LEU A 65 10.15 22.99 -28.17
N GLY A 66 9.87 21.68 -28.15
CA GLY A 66 8.54 21.15 -27.91
C GLY A 66 7.95 21.57 -26.57
N ARG A 67 8.73 21.47 -25.50
CA ARG A 67 8.35 21.92 -24.15
C ARG A 67 8.08 23.43 -24.09
N ALA A 68 8.93 24.24 -24.73
CA ALA A 68 8.76 25.68 -24.74
C ALA A 68 7.51 26.10 -25.53
N ARG A 69 7.22 25.44 -26.65
CA ARG A 69 6.00 25.68 -27.43
C ARG A 69 4.74 25.28 -26.66
N ASP A 70 4.79 24.16 -25.96
CA ASP A 70 3.68 23.71 -25.11
C ASP A 70 3.40 24.71 -23.97
N GLN A 71 4.44 25.21 -23.30
CA GLN A 71 4.30 26.26 -22.29
C GLN A 71 3.86 27.61 -22.89
N ALA A 72 4.11 27.85 -24.18
CA ALA A 72 3.63 29.00 -24.92
C ALA A 72 2.22 28.80 -25.53
N GLU A 73 1.52 27.71 -25.17
CA GLU A 73 0.19 27.33 -25.68
C GLU A 73 0.15 27.03 -27.19
N ASP A 74 1.30 26.94 -27.87
CA ASP A 74 1.44 26.48 -29.26
C ASP A 74 1.41 24.95 -29.32
N THR A 75 0.22 24.40 -29.11
CA THR A 75 -0.01 22.95 -29.01
C THR A 75 0.45 22.20 -30.27
N GLU A 76 0.07 22.66 -31.46
CA GLU A 76 0.45 21.98 -32.71
C GLU A 76 1.95 22.11 -33.01
N GLY A 77 2.54 23.27 -32.75
CA GLY A 77 3.98 23.44 -32.88
C GLY A 77 4.77 22.58 -31.89
N ALA A 78 4.24 22.37 -30.67
CA ALA A 78 4.82 21.48 -29.68
C ALA A 78 4.76 20.01 -30.15
N VAL A 79 3.61 19.55 -30.63
CA VAL A 79 3.43 18.20 -31.18
C VAL A 79 4.40 17.94 -32.33
N GLN A 80 4.57 18.90 -33.26
CA GLN A 80 5.52 18.78 -34.37
C GLN A 80 6.97 18.62 -33.88
N ALA A 81 7.40 19.50 -32.96
CA ALA A 81 8.76 19.44 -32.43
C ALA A 81 9.03 18.15 -31.64
N LEU A 82 8.06 17.69 -30.83
CA LEU A 82 8.17 16.47 -30.06
C LEU A 82 8.17 15.21 -30.95
N ARG A 83 7.43 15.20 -32.07
CA ARG A 83 7.50 14.12 -33.07
C ARG A 83 8.89 14.00 -33.68
N GLU A 84 9.56 15.12 -33.98
CA GLU A 84 10.95 15.11 -34.44
C GLU A 84 11.90 14.60 -33.35
N ALA A 85 11.71 15.00 -32.09
CA ALA A 85 12.48 14.46 -30.98
C ALA A 85 12.32 12.93 -30.85
N VAL A 86 11.09 12.41 -30.98
CA VAL A 86 10.80 10.96 -30.98
C VAL A 86 11.44 10.27 -32.19
N ARG A 87 11.41 10.88 -33.38
CA ARG A 87 12.02 10.31 -34.60
C ARG A 87 13.54 10.18 -34.47
N LEU A 88 14.19 11.17 -33.86
CA LEU A 88 15.65 11.19 -33.66
C LEU A 88 16.12 10.28 -32.50
N ALA A 89 15.26 10.06 -31.51
CA ALA A 89 15.57 9.27 -30.31
C ALA A 89 14.49 8.22 -30.03
N PRO A 90 14.28 7.24 -30.92
CA PRO A 90 13.12 6.34 -30.87
C PRO A 90 13.09 5.41 -29.65
N PHE A 91 14.26 5.18 -29.02
CA PHE A 91 14.46 4.31 -27.86
C PHE A 91 14.47 5.07 -26.53
N PHE A 92 14.38 6.41 -26.54
CA PHE A 92 14.30 7.20 -25.32
C PHE A 92 12.83 7.38 -24.92
N ALA A 93 12.50 7.07 -23.67
CA ALA A 93 11.13 7.21 -23.16
C ALA A 93 10.69 8.68 -23.05
N GLN A 94 11.61 9.58 -22.68
CA GLN A 94 11.29 10.97 -22.35
C GLN A 94 10.63 11.76 -23.50
N PRO A 95 11.10 11.74 -24.76
CA PRO A 95 10.40 12.44 -25.85
C PRO A 95 8.98 11.93 -26.08
N ARG A 96 8.75 10.61 -25.98
CA ARG A 96 7.42 10.02 -26.11
C ARG A 96 6.51 10.40 -24.94
N TRP A 97 7.05 10.41 -23.72
CA TRP A 97 6.33 10.87 -22.53
C TRP A 97 5.87 12.32 -22.68
N GLN A 98 6.74 13.22 -23.15
CA GLN A 98 6.38 14.61 -23.38
C GLN A 98 5.33 14.74 -24.50
N LEU A 99 5.50 14.03 -25.61
CA LEU A 99 4.52 14.02 -26.70
C LEU A 99 3.14 13.54 -26.22
N ALA A 100 3.09 12.44 -25.47
CA ALA A 100 1.87 11.88 -24.91
C ALA A 100 1.16 12.88 -24.00
N ASN A 101 1.88 13.60 -23.14
CA ASN A 101 1.30 14.59 -22.24
C ASN A 101 0.70 15.80 -22.96
N VAL A 102 1.38 16.32 -23.99
CA VAL A 102 0.85 17.42 -24.81
C VAL A 102 -0.43 16.98 -25.53
N LEU A 103 -0.40 15.80 -26.15
CA LEU A 103 -1.57 15.22 -26.82
C LEU A 103 -2.73 14.97 -25.84
N PHE A 104 -2.43 14.50 -24.63
CA PHE A 104 -3.42 14.27 -23.58
C PHE A 104 -4.12 15.57 -23.16
N ARG A 105 -3.36 16.64 -22.88
CA ARG A 105 -3.95 17.95 -22.53
C ARG A 105 -4.75 18.56 -23.69
N ALA A 106 -4.38 18.25 -24.92
CA ALA A 106 -5.13 18.64 -26.11
C ALA A 106 -6.39 17.77 -26.36
N GLY A 107 -6.70 16.79 -25.51
CA GLY A 107 -7.83 15.88 -25.68
C GLY A 107 -7.65 14.83 -26.79
N ARG A 108 -6.45 14.72 -27.36
CA ARG A 108 -6.12 13.80 -28.47
C ARG A 108 -5.72 12.42 -27.93
N TYR A 109 -6.61 11.79 -27.17
CA TYR A 109 -6.33 10.55 -26.43
C TYR A 109 -5.92 9.37 -27.34
N GLU A 110 -6.55 9.25 -28.52
CA GLU A 110 -6.22 8.23 -29.53
C GLU A 110 -4.76 8.30 -29.98
N GLU A 111 -4.13 9.48 -29.95
CA GLU A 111 -2.72 9.66 -30.27
C GLU A 111 -1.84 9.62 -29.01
N ALA A 112 -2.36 10.09 -27.87
CA ALA A 112 -1.61 10.18 -26.61
C ALA A 112 -1.26 8.79 -26.05
N PHE A 113 -2.23 7.89 -25.93
CA PHE A 113 -2.02 6.61 -25.25
C PHE A 113 -1.07 5.64 -25.99
N PRO A 114 -1.04 5.57 -27.33
CA PRO A 114 0.00 4.82 -28.04
C PRO A 114 1.42 5.30 -27.71
N GLU A 115 1.65 6.61 -27.61
CA GLU A 115 2.96 7.17 -27.26
C GLU A 115 3.27 6.97 -25.77
N LEU A 116 2.27 7.09 -24.90
CA LEU A 116 2.38 6.81 -23.47
C LEU A 116 2.81 5.36 -23.21
N ARG A 117 2.16 4.38 -23.86
CA ARG A 117 2.51 2.96 -23.75
C ARG A 117 3.94 2.68 -24.18
N ARG A 118 4.41 3.31 -25.26
CA ARG A 118 5.80 3.19 -25.72
C ARG A 118 6.78 3.84 -24.75
N ALA A 119 6.41 4.95 -24.12
CA ALA A 119 7.23 5.57 -23.08
C ALA A 119 7.37 4.63 -21.86
N ILE A 120 6.26 4.07 -21.38
CA ILE A 120 6.23 3.11 -20.26
C ILE A 120 7.03 1.83 -20.58
N ALA A 121 6.97 1.35 -21.83
CA ALA A 121 7.76 0.20 -22.26
C ALA A 121 9.28 0.47 -22.25
N GLY A 122 9.68 1.73 -22.48
CA GLY A 122 11.09 2.15 -22.41
C GLY A 122 11.56 2.48 -20.99
N ASP A 123 10.65 2.93 -20.12
CA ASP A 123 10.90 3.22 -18.71
C ASP A 123 9.65 2.87 -17.87
N SER A 124 9.68 1.71 -17.23
CA SER A 124 8.55 1.20 -16.43
C SER A 124 8.25 2.03 -15.19
N THR A 125 9.17 2.90 -14.75
CA THR A 125 8.93 3.79 -13.62
C THR A 125 7.87 4.86 -13.92
N MET A 126 7.56 5.07 -15.21
CA MET A 126 6.50 5.97 -15.65
C MET A 126 5.09 5.37 -15.56
N LEU A 127 4.96 4.05 -15.35
CA LEU A 127 3.65 3.37 -15.33
C LEU A 127 2.68 3.99 -14.31
N PRO A 128 3.04 4.26 -13.04
CA PRO A 128 2.11 4.86 -12.07
C PRO A 128 1.50 6.17 -12.57
N LEU A 129 2.31 7.06 -13.17
CA LEU A 129 1.80 8.31 -13.73
C LEU A 129 0.93 8.06 -14.98
N GLY A 130 1.27 7.07 -15.80
CA GLY A 130 0.42 6.66 -16.91
C GLY A 130 -0.97 6.18 -16.46
N LEU A 131 -1.03 5.42 -15.35
CA LEU A 131 -2.29 4.97 -14.75
C LEU A 131 -3.15 6.15 -14.30
N GLU A 132 -2.56 7.18 -13.68
CA GLU A 132 -3.29 8.41 -13.30
C GLU A 132 -3.93 9.10 -14.51
N LEU A 133 -3.19 9.21 -15.63
CA LEU A 133 -3.72 9.79 -16.86
C LEU A 133 -4.86 8.95 -17.44
N ALA A 134 -4.72 7.61 -17.46
CA ALA A 134 -5.76 6.71 -17.91
C ALA A 134 -7.00 6.77 -17.02
N TRP A 135 -6.83 6.82 -15.71
CA TRP A 135 -7.91 6.94 -14.73
C TRP A 135 -8.70 8.24 -14.91
N ALA A 136 -7.98 9.36 -15.08
CA ALA A 136 -8.59 10.65 -15.36
C ALA A 136 -9.37 10.67 -16.70
N ALA A 137 -8.78 10.15 -17.77
CA ALA A 137 -9.43 10.12 -19.10
C ALA A 137 -10.63 9.17 -19.16
N SER A 138 -10.66 8.13 -18.33
CA SER A 138 -11.74 7.14 -18.27
C SER A 138 -12.81 7.45 -17.22
N ASN A 139 -12.66 8.54 -16.46
CA ASN A 139 -13.52 8.85 -15.32
C ASN A 139 -13.64 7.67 -14.33
N GLY A 140 -12.52 6.97 -14.10
CA GLY A 140 -12.42 5.85 -13.17
C GLY A 140 -12.99 4.50 -13.65
N ASP A 141 -13.26 4.36 -14.95
CA ASP A 141 -13.64 3.06 -15.53
C ASP A 141 -12.43 2.13 -15.65
N VAL A 142 -12.44 1.06 -14.85
CA VAL A 142 -11.32 0.11 -14.76
C VAL A 142 -11.01 -0.56 -16.09
N ARG A 143 -12.04 -0.95 -16.85
CA ARG A 143 -11.86 -1.63 -18.14
C ARG A 143 -11.25 -0.70 -19.18
N ALA A 144 -11.66 0.57 -19.19
CA ALA A 144 -11.08 1.58 -20.04
C ALA A 144 -9.61 1.84 -19.65
N VAL A 145 -9.27 1.91 -18.35
CA VAL A 145 -7.86 2.01 -17.91
C VAL A 145 -7.03 0.86 -18.45
N GLU A 146 -7.51 -0.38 -18.33
CA GLU A 146 -6.82 -1.56 -18.86
C GLU A 146 -6.63 -1.49 -20.39
N GLN A 147 -7.65 -1.05 -21.14
CA GLN A 147 -7.58 -0.90 -22.59
C GLN A 147 -6.62 0.20 -23.06
N LEU A 148 -6.55 1.30 -22.31
CA LEU A 148 -5.66 2.43 -22.60
C LEU A 148 -4.20 2.07 -22.31
N ILE A 149 -3.94 1.43 -21.16
CA ILE A 149 -2.58 1.13 -20.69
C ILE A 149 -2.03 -0.16 -21.28
N GLN A 150 -2.86 -1.17 -21.49
CA GLN A 150 -2.48 -2.48 -22.02
C GLN A 150 -1.26 -3.08 -21.28
N PRO A 151 -1.36 -3.35 -19.97
CA PRO A 151 -0.24 -3.87 -19.19
C PRO A 151 0.23 -5.23 -19.73
N THR A 152 1.45 -5.28 -20.28
CA THR A 152 1.95 -6.41 -21.06
C THR A 152 2.63 -7.52 -20.24
N ASN A 153 2.99 -7.25 -18.99
CA ASN A 153 3.72 -8.19 -18.13
C ASN A 153 3.16 -8.22 -16.69
N SER A 154 3.57 -9.23 -15.91
CA SER A 154 3.12 -9.45 -14.54
C SER A 154 3.36 -8.25 -13.62
N SER A 155 4.53 -7.61 -13.71
CA SER A 155 4.86 -6.44 -12.89
C SER A 155 3.96 -5.24 -13.18
N ALA A 156 3.63 -5.01 -14.46
CA ALA A 156 2.71 -3.96 -14.87
C ALA A 156 1.28 -4.23 -14.39
N ARG A 157 0.81 -5.48 -14.48
CA ARG A 157 -0.51 -5.89 -13.96
C ARG A 157 -0.61 -5.74 -12.45
N LEU A 158 0.45 -6.11 -11.72
CA LEU A 158 0.49 -5.95 -10.25
C LEU A 158 0.56 -4.48 -9.84
N THR A 159 1.25 -3.64 -10.62
CA THR A 159 1.23 -2.19 -10.41
C THR A 159 -0.17 -1.61 -10.63
N LEU A 160 -0.89 -2.07 -11.65
CA LEU A 160 -2.29 -1.72 -11.85
C LEU A 160 -3.18 -2.23 -10.71
N ALA A 161 -3.01 -3.48 -10.26
CA ALA A 161 -3.75 -4.02 -9.12
C ALA A 161 -3.57 -3.16 -7.85
N ARG A 162 -2.34 -2.75 -7.53
CA ARG A 162 -2.06 -1.83 -6.40
C ARG A 162 -2.72 -0.46 -6.61
N PHE A 163 -2.66 0.08 -7.82
CA PHE A 163 -3.34 1.32 -8.16
C PHE A 163 -4.86 1.22 -7.93
N LEU A 164 -5.49 0.14 -8.37
CA LEU A 164 -6.92 -0.11 -8.19
C LEU A 164 -7.28 -0.28 -6.71
N ALA A 165 -6.47 -1.03 -5.94
CA ALA A 165 -6.66 -1.16 -4.50
C ALA A 165 -6.68 0.21 -3.81
N LYS A 166 -5.74 1.10 -4.13
CA LYS A 166 -5.71 2.47 -3.60
C LYS A 166 -6.95 3.30 -3.92
N HIS A 167 -7.62 3.00 -5.04
CA HIS A 167 -8.85 3.66 -5.50
C HIS A 167 -10.14 2.95 -5.03
N GLY A 168 -10.05 2.04 -4.06
CA GLY A 168 -11.20 1.31 -3.53
C GLY A 168 -11.79 0.26 -4.49
N LYS A 169 -11.01 -0.15 -5.50
CA LYS A 169 -11.37 -1.17 -6.50
C LYS A 169 -10.75 -2.53 -6.14
N ALA A 170 -11.01 -3.00 -4.91
CA ALA A 170 -10.43 -4.23 -4.38
C ALA A 170 -10.73 -5.47 -5.22
N LEU A 171 -11.97 -5.60 -5.70
CA LEU A 171 -12.38 -6.79 -6.45
C LEU A 171 -11.57 -6.91 -7.74
N GLU A 172 -11.49 -5.82 -8.50
CA GLU A 172 -10.74 -5.74 -9.74
C GLU A 172 -9.22 -5.88 -9.50
N ALA A 173 -8.70 -5.29 -8.42
CA ALA A 173 -7.30 -5.47 -8.01
C ALA A 173 -6.96 -6.95 -7.78
N VAL A 174 -7.83 -7.67 -7.07
CA VAL A 174 -7.65 -9.09 -6.78
C VAL A 174 -7.82 -9.96 -8.04
N GLU A 175 -8.74 -9.61 -8.94
CA GLU A 175 -8.88 -10.29 -10.24
C GLU A 175 -7.59 -10.20 -11.07
N LEU A 176 -6.99 -9.01 -11.16
CA LEU A 176 -5.71 -8.81 -11.82
C LEU A 176 -4.57 -9.59 -11.15
N PHE A 177 -4.55 -9.62 -9.82
CA PHE A 177 -3.60 -10.41 -9.04
C PHE A 177 -3.71 -11.91 -9.36
N ARG A 178 -4.93 -12.48 -9.33
CA ARG A 178 -5.18 -13.90 -9.64
C ARG A 178 -4.78 -14.27 -11.08
N GLY A 179 -4.97 -13.34 -12.03
CA GLY A 179 -4.60 -13.52 -13.43
C GLY A 179 -3.11 -13.29 -13.74
N THR A 180 -2.27 -13.12 -12.72
CA THR A 180 -0.85 -12.86 -12.89
C THR A 180 -0.01 -14.09 -12.54
N ASP A 181 0.75 -14.58 -13.52
CA ASP A 181 1.69 -15.68 -13.32
C ASP A 181 2.97 -15.19 -12.60
N ALA A 182 3.59 -16.10 -11.83
CA ALA A 182 4.90 -15.91 -11.19
C ALA A 182 4.99 -14.67 -10.28
N ILE A 183 4.05 -14.56 -9.33
CA ILE A 183 4.04 -13.49 -8.32
C ILE A 183 5.17 -13.74 -7.31
N ASN A 184 6.08 -12.77 -7.19
CA ASN A 184 7.09 -12.82 -6.13
C ASN A 184 6.47 -12.36 -4.79
N GLU A 185 7.11 -12.75 -3.69
CA GLU A 185 6.62 -12.46 -2.33
C GLU A 185 6.55 -10.95 -2.04
N GLU A 186 7.42 -10.14 -2.63
CA GLU A 186 7.48 -8.69 -2.43
C GLU A 186 6.27 -7.98 -3.04
N ASP A 187 5.89 -8.32 -4.27
CA ASP A 187 4.73 -7.76 -4.95
C ASP A 187 3.42 -8.18 -4.28
N GLN A 188 3.33 -9.44 -3.83
CA GLN A 188 2.20 -9.92 -3.03
C GLN A 188 2.07 -9.13 -1.72
N LYS A 189 3.17 -8.93 -1.00
CA LYS A 189 3.22 -8.12 0.24
C LYS A 189 2.85 -6.66 -0.01
N ALA A 190 3.29 -6.08 -1.12
CA ALA A 190 2.97 -4.71 -1.47
C ALA A 190 1.46 -4.52 -1.74
N LEU A 191 0.83 -5.43 -2.50
CA LEU A 191 -0.61 -5.38 -2.73
C LEU A 191 -1.40 -5.62 -1.43
N LEU A 192 -1.00 -6.60 -0.64
CA LEU A 192 -1.58 -6.87 0.67
C LEU A 192 -1.53 -5.63 1.57
N SER A 193 -0.38 -4.95 1.62
CA SER A 193 -0.20 -3.77 2.46
C SER A 193 -1.13 -2.62 2.02
N GLU A 194 -1.30 -2.41 0.72
CA GLU A 194 -2.23 -1.41 0.19
C GLU A 194 -3.70 -1.74 0.54
N LEU A 195 -4.10 -3.01 0.38
CA LEU A 195 -5.45 -3.46 0.71
C LEU A 195 -5.75 -3.33 2.22
N LEU A 196 -4.78 -3.64 3.08
CA LEU A 196 -4.92 -3.44 4.53
C LEU A 196 -4.98 -1.95 4.91
N ALA A 197 -4.13 -1.11 4.31
CA ALA A 197 -4.12 0.33 4.58
C ALA A 197 -5.43 1.02 4.17
N THR A 198 -6.06 0.52 3.11
CA THR A 198 -7.38 0.97 2.61
C THR A 198 -8.55 0.19 3.22
N LYS A 199 -8.29 -0.69 4.21
CA LYS A 199 -9.29 -1.46 4.97
C LYS A 199 -10.17 -2.38 4.11
N GLN A 200 -9.65 -2.84 2.99
CA GLN A 200 -10.30 -3.80 2.09
C GLN A 200 -9.97 -5.23 2.52
N TYR A 201 -10.45 -5.62 3.70
CA TYR A 201 -9.97 -6.81 4.42
C TYR A 201 -10.26 -8.15 3.72
N THR A 202 -11.43 -8.33 3.12
CA THR A 202 -11.74 -9.57 2.38
C THR A 202 -10.76 -9.78 1.22
N ALA A 203 -10.53 -8.74 0.42
CA ALA A 203 -9.55 -8.77 -0.66
C ALA A 203 -8.13 -8.97 -0.15
N ALA A 204 -7.76 -8.29 0.95
CA ALA A 204 -6.47 -8.49 1.62
C ALA A 204 -6.28 -9.96 2.04
N TYR A 205 -7.31 -10.59 2.62
CA TYR A 205 -7.24 -11.98 3.06
C TYR A 205 -6.94 -12.92 1.91
N GLU A 206 -7.61 -12.73 0.78
CA GLU A 206 -7.36 -13.58 -0.39
C GLU A 206 -5.94 -13.45 -0.93
N VAL A 207 -5.42 -12.21 -1.03
CA VAL A 207 -4.03 -11.98 -1.44
C VAL A 207 -3.08 -12.61 -0.43
N TRP A 208 -3.36 -12.50 0.88
CA TRP A 208 -2.54 -13.10 1.94
C TRP A 208 -2.57 -14.63 1.92
N ALA A 209 -3.73 -15.25 1.71
CA ALA A 209 -3.92 -16.70 1.69
C ALA A 209 -3.35 -17.37 0.43
N SER A 210 -3.23 -16.62 -0.67
CA SER A 210 -2.69 -17.14 -1.92
C SER A 210 -1.29 -17.75 -1.74
N GLY A 211 -1.14 -19.02 -2.13
CA GLY A 211 0.13 -19.75 -2.05
C GLY A 211 0.48 -20.32 -0.67
N ARG A 212 -0.34 -20.08 0.37
CA ARG A 212 -0.12 -20.65 1.71
C ARG A 212 -0.75 -22.03 1.85
N GLN A 213 0.02 -22.98 2.39
CA GLN A 213 -0.52 -24.30 2.72
C GLN A 213 -1.25 -24.27 4.07
N GLY A 214 -2.36 -25.00 4.17
CA GLY A 214 -3.13 -25.14 5.41
C GLY A 214 -4.01 -23.94 5.77
N VAL A 215 -4.11 -22.93 4.89
CA VAL A 215 -5.05 -21.82 5.03
C VAL A 215 -6.30 -22.13 4.19
N ASP A 216 -7.46 -22.20 4.83
CA ASP A 216 -8.74 -22.32 4.13
C ASP A 216 -9.17 -20.95 3.60
N ASN A 217 -9.33 -20.84 2.28
CA ASN A 217 -9.80 -19.64 1.60
C ASN A 217 -11.19 -19.81 0.97
N SER A 218 -11.91 -20.90 1.27
CA SER A 218 -13.22 -21.19 0.67
C SER A 218 -14.30 -20.17 1.03
N ASN A 219 -14.20 -19.55 2.22
CA ASN A 219 -15.13 -18.53 2.70
C ASN A 219 -14.50 -17.13 2.78
N HIS A 220 -13.47 -16.85 1.97
CA HIS A 220 -12.80 -15.54 1.91
C HIS A 220 -12.30 -15.03 3.29
N GLY A 221 -11.93 -15.95 4.18
CA GLY A 221 -11.45 -15.66 5.53
C GLY A 221 -12.52 -15.22 6.54
N ILE A 222 -13.81 -15.22 6.17
CA ILE A 222 -14.89 -14.82 7.07
C ILE A 222 -14.93 -15.77 8.26
N ALA A 223 -14.84 -15.18 9.46
CA ALA A 223 -14.78 -15.86 10.75
C ALA A 223 -13.61 -16.87 10.89
N ALA A 224 -12.58 -16.77 10.05
CA ALA A 224 -11.47 -17.72 10.06
C ALA A 224 -10.37 -17.27 11.04
N ILE A 225 -10.26 -17.95 12.18
CA ILE A 225 -9.06 -17.87 13.02
C ILE A 225 -7.96 -18.70 12.36
N THR A 226 -6.83 -18.09 12.10
CA THR A 226 -5.66 -18.76 11.55
C THR A 226 -4.77 -19.22 12.70
N ASP A 227 -4.39 -20.50 12.68
CA ASP A 227 -3.52 -21.11 13.70
C ASP A 227 -4.02 -20.90 15.14
N GLY A 228 -5.31 -21.14 15.40
CA GLY A 228 -5.94 -20.91 16.70
C GLY A 228 -5.37 -21.74 17.85
N GLY A 229 -4.74 -22.88 17.54
CA GLY A 229 -4.01 -23.74 18.49
C GLY A 229 -2.49 -23.52 18.53
N PHE A 230 -1.96 -22.55 17.79
CA PHE A 230 -0.52 -22.22 17.79
C PHE A 230 0.40 -23.39 17.37
N GLU A 231 -0.07 -24.17 16.39
CA GLU A 231 0.67 -25.23 15.71
C GLU A 231 1.54 -24.70 14.55
N GLY A 232 1.43 -23.42 14.21
CA GLY A 232 2.27 -22.76 13.24
C GLY A 232 3.57 -22.24 13.85
N LYS A 233 4.26 -21.40 13.07
CA LYS A 233 5.27 -20.48 13.59
C LYS A 233 4.63 -19.10 13.68
N ILE A 234 4.82 -18.40 14.79
CA ILE A 234 4.44 -16.99 14.90
C ILE A 234 5.51 -16.16 14.19
N SER A 235 5.19 -15.68 12.99
CA SER A 235 6.11 -14.88 12.20
C SER A 235 6.26 -13.48 12.80
N ARG A 236 7.48 -12.94 12.79
CA ARG A 236 7.74 -11.58 13.27
C ARG A 236 7.27 -10.50 12.30
N ASN A 237 7.20 -10.84 11.01
CA ASN A 237 6.99 -9.91 9.90
C ASN A 237 5.98 -10.46 8.90
N ASP A 238 4.97 -11.20 9.35
CA ASP A 238 3.86 -11.61 8.48
C ASP A 238 2.80 -10.50 8.49
N PRO A 239 2.76 -9.62 7.47
CA PRO A 239 1.66 -8.68 7.35
C PRO A 239 0.39 -9.49 7.03
N GLY A 240 -0.71 -9.21 7.74
CA GLY A 240 -2.00 -9.80 7.42
C GLY A 240 -2.67 -10.48 8.60
N PHE A 241 -3.07 -11.74 8.40
CA PHE A 241 -4.11 -12.39 9.19
C PHE A 241 -3.61 -13.49 10.13
N GLY A 242 -2.30 -13.74 10.16
CA GLY A 242 -1.66 -14.58 11.18
C GLY A 242 -1.56 -13.89 12.54
N TRP A 243 -1.26 -14.67 13.59
CA TRP A 243 -0.94 -14.12 14.90
C TRP A 243 0.30 -13.21 14.85
N GLN A 244 0.18 -12.01 15.41
CA GLN A 244 1.25 -11.02 15.52
C GLN A 244 1.55 -10.76 17.00
N ALA A 245 2.79 -10.97 17.39
CA ALA A 245 3.25 -10.73 18.76
C ALA A 245 4.07 -9.44 18.84
N ASN A 246 3.84 -8.65 19.88
CA ASN A 246 4.59 -7.43 20.14
C ASN A 246 5.89 -7.71 20.90
N TRP A 247 6.95 -7.97 20.13
CA TRP A 247 8.28 -8.29 20.65
C TRP A 247 9.03 -7.11 21.29
N SER A 248 8.50 -5.88 21.20
CA SER A 248 9.17 -4.68 21.74
C SER A 248 9.05 -4.55 23.26
N VAL A 249 8.15 -5.31 23.88
CA VAL A 249 7.92 -5.25 25.32
C VAL A 249 8.88 -6.19 26.05
N SER A 250 10.05 -5.66 26.43
CA SER A 250 11.15 -6.44 27.04
C SER A 250 10.80 -7.18 28.34
N THR A 251 9.74 -6.77 29.03
CA THR A 251 9.25 -7.39 30.27
C THR A 251 8.30 -8.57 30.03
N VAL A 252 7.97 -8.87 28.78
CA VAL A 252 7.12 -9.98 28.35
C VAL A 252 7.90 -10.92 27.43
N ARG A 253 7.97 -12.19 27.79
CA ARG A 253 8.47 -13.24 26.90
C ARG A 253 7.29 -13.96 26.28
N ILE A 254 7.31 -14.12 24.96
CA ILE A 254 6.27 -14.81 24.18
C ILE A 254 6.95 -15.97 23.46
N GLU A 255 6.43 -17.19 23.58
CA GLU A 255 7.02 -18.38 22.98
C GLU A 255 5.97 -19.49 22.81
N LEU A 256 6.25 -20.43 21.91
CA LEU A 256 5.44 -21.64 21.79
C LEU A 256 5.92 -22.66 22.82
N ASP A 257 4.98 -23.27 23.55
CA ASP A 257 5.24 -24.31 24.55
C ASP A 257 4.69 -25.63 24.05
N GLY A 258 5.51 -26.69 24.05
CA GLY A 258 5.12 -28.04 23.63
C GLY A 258 4.82 -28.98 24.79
N VAL A 259 4.85 -28.48 26.04
CA VAL A 259 4.58 -29.28 27.24
C VAL A 259 3.19 -28.98 27.78
N GLU A 260 2.86 -27.71 27.96
CA GLU A 260 1.56 -27.27 28.44
C GLU A 260 0.72 -26.86 27.23
N HIS A 261 -0.26 -27.67 26.86
CA HIS A 261 -1.20 -27.38 25.77
C HIS A 261 -2.56 -28.02 26.10
N LYS A 262 -3.64 -27.50 25.51
CA LYS A 262 -4.99 -28.05 25.67
C LYS A 262 -5.30 -29.01 24.54
N ASP A 263 -5.13 -28.54 23.31
CA ASP A 263 -5.33 -29.29 22.09
C ASP A 263 -4.01 -29.43 21.33
N GLY A 264 -3.99 -30.23 20.26
CA GLY A 264 -2.81 -30.34 19.39
C GLY A 264 -1.54 -30.79 20.11
N ALA A 265 -0.42 -30.14 19.78
CA ALA A 265 0.91 -30.43 20.28
C ALA A 265 1.60 -29.20 20.92
N ARG A 266 1.03 -27.99 20.76
CA ARG A 266 1.60 -26.75 21.30
C ARG A 266 0.52 -25.80 21.79
N SER A 267 0.95 -24.80 22.55
CA SER A 267 0.16 -23.61 22.86
C SER A 267 1.05 -22.38 22.92
N LEU A 268 0.45 -21.19 23.00
CA LEU A 268 1.19 -19.94 23.16
C LEU A 268 1.39 -19.60 24.63
N ARG A 269 2.64 -19.48 25.06
CA ARG A 269 3.02 -19.02 26.39
C ARG A 269 3.42 -17.55 26.39
N LEU A 270 2.87 -16.80 27.34
CA LEU A 270 3.39 -15.48 27.71
C LEU A 270 3.85 -15.46 29.17
N GLN A 271 5.03 -14.91 29.41
CA GLN A 271 5.58 -14.73 30.76
C GLN A 271 5.88 -13.26 31.03
N TRP A 272 5.31 -12.73 32.10
CA TRP A 272 5.60 -11.39 32.59
C TRP A 272 6.58 -11.41 33.76
N ASN A 273 7.52 -10.46 33.75
CA ASN A 273 8.51 -10.29 34.80
C ASN A 273 8.60 -8.83 35.30
N GLY A 274 7.51 -8.05 35.25
CA GLY A 274 7.53 -6.67 35.74
C GLY A 274 6.49 -5.74 35.13
N LYS A 275 6.88 -4.47 34.91
CA LYS A 275 5.98 -3.44 34.39
C LYS A 275 5.71 -3.65 32.90
N SER A 276 4.45 -3.61 32.50
CA SER A 276 4.02 -3.50 31.10
C SER A 276 2.81 -2.55 31.03
N ASN A 277 2.66 -1.84 29.92
CA ASN A 277 1.49 -1.00 29.69
C ASN A 277 0.25 -1.90 29.51
N PRO A 278 -0.81 -1.74 30.33
CA PRO A 278 -1.99 -2.60 30.24
C PRO A 278 -2.70 -2.58 28.89
N LEU A 279 -2.67 -1.44 28.20
CA LEU A 279 -3.35 -1.25 26.93
C LEU A 279 -2.47 -1.65 25.72
N SER A 280 -1.23 -2.09 25.96
CA SER A 280 -0.42 -2.66 24.89
C SER A 280 -1.06 -3.92 24.36
N GLN A 281 -1.32 -3.96 23.06
CA GLN A 281 -1.75 -5.16 22.36
C GLN A 281 -0.53 -6.10 22.22
N LEU A 282 -0.44 -7.09 23.13
CA LEU A 282 0.74 -7.97 23.24
C LEU A 282 0.74 -9.07 22.18
N LEU A 283 -0.46 -9.54 21.84
CA LEU A 283 -0.73 -10.53 20.81
C LEU A 283 -1.97 -10.05 20.07
N THR A 284 -1.94 -10.07 18.75
CA THR A 284 -3.08 -9.69 17.91
C THR A 284 -3.32 -10.66 16.77
N GLN A 285 -4.57 -10.74 16.32
CA GLN A 285 -4.92 -11.31 15.02
C GLN A 285 -6.07 -10.52 14.41
N THR A 286 -5.93 -10.15 13.14
CA THR A 286 -7.03 -9.57 12.36
C THR A 286 -7.86 -10.68 11.77
N VAL A 287 -9.18 -10.60 11.88
CA VAL A 287 -10.12 -11.62 11.38
C VAL A 287 -11.20 -10.93 10.56
N VAL A 288 -11.45 -11.44 9.34
CA VAL A 288 -12.52 -10.92 8.47
C VAL A 288 -13.88 -11.32 9.07
N VAL A 289 -14.82 -10.39 9.07
CA VAL A 289 -16.19 -10.62 9.57
C VAL A 289 -17.19 -9.96 8.63
N GLU A 290 -18.44 -10.39 8.72
CA GLU A 290 -19.55 -9.76 8.00
C GLU A 290 -20.07 -8.55 8.80
N PRO A 291 -20.47 -7.47 8.11
CA PRO A 291 -21.20 -6.38 8.73
C PRO A 291 -22.55 -6.82 9.32
N ASN A 292 -23.00 -6.14 10.38
CA ASN A 292 -24.30 -6.38 11.04
C ASN A 292 -24.55 -7.84 11.48
N ALA A 293 -23.49 -8.58 11.78
CA ALA A 293 -23.52 -9.96 12.20
C ALA A 293 -23.17 -10.10 13.70
N SER A 294 -23.58 -11.21 14.29
CA SER A 294 -23.21 -11.58 15.66
C SER A 294 -22.20 -12.72 15.62
N TYR A 295 -21.26 -12.71 16.55
CA TYR A 295 -20.20 -13.72 16.63
C TYR A 295 -19.95 -14.13 18.07
N ARG A 296 -19.41 -15.34 18.20
CA ARG A 296 -18.86 -15.88 19.45
C ARG A 296 -17.43 -16.32 19.21
N LEU A 297 -16.49 -15.62 19.83
CA LEU A 297 -15.10 -16.04 19.96
C LEU A 297 -14.99 -16.98 21.15
N SER A 298 -14.31 -18.11 20.98
CA SER A 298 -13.94 -19.01 22.08
C SER A 298 -12.43 -19.23 22.09
N PHE A 299 -11.86 -19.43 23.28
CA PHE A 299 -10.46 -19.80 23.47
C PHE A 299 -10.27 -20.46 24.83
N ALA A 300 -9.14 -21.13 25.03
CA ALA A 300 -8.75 -21.69 26.31
C ALA A 300 -7.55 -20.96 26.90
N ALA A 301 -7.53 -20.85 28.23
CA ALA A 301 -6.37 -20.32 28.94
C ALA A 301 -6.04 -21.11 30.20
N LEU A 302 -4.73 -21.16 30.50
CA LEU A 302 -4.17 -21.67 31.75
C LEU A 302 -3.25 -20.60 32.33
N THR A 303 -3.29 -20.37 33.63
CA THR A 303 -2.40 -19.41 34.30
C THR A 303 -1.64 -20.07 35.45
N LYS A 304 -0.40 -19.65 35.68
CA LYS A 304 0.42 -20.10 36.82
C LYS A 304 1.15 -18.92 37.45
N GLY A 305 0.80 -18.61 38.70
CA GLY A 305 1.43 -17.55 39.50
C GLY A 305 1.15 -16.15 38.95
N ILE A 306 -0.05 -15.92 38.41
CA ILE A 306 -0.43 -14.61 37.87
C ILE A 306 -0.75 -13.67 39.04
N SER A 307 0.03 -12.60 39.15
CA SER A 307 -0.19 -11.55 40.15
C SER A 307 -0.15 -10.19 39.46
N SER A 308 -1.28 -9.46 39.46
CA SER A 308 -1.38 -8.13 38.87
C SER A 308 -2.53 -7.31 39.42
N GLY A 309 -2.38 -5.97 39.42
CA GLY A 309 -3.49 -5.03 39.62
C GLY A 309 -4.35 -4.80 38.38
N GLY A 310 -3.95 -5.35 37.23
CA GLY A 310 -4.67 -5.31 35.96
C GLY A 310 -4.47 -6.63 35.24
N VAL A 311 -5.44 -7.53 35.38
CA VAL A 311 -5.37 -8.92 34.91
C VAL A 311 -5.56 -9.00 33.39
N PRO A 312 -4.95 -10.00 32.72
CA PRO A 312 -5.09 -10.17 31.27
C PRO A 312 -6.52 -10.48 30.85
N LEU A 313 -6.90 -10.04 29.66
CA LEU A 313 -8.16 -10.39 29.01
C LEU A 313 -8.01 -10.34 27.49
N ILE A 314 -8.89 -11.06 26.78
CA ILE A 314 -9.00 -10.96 25.33
C ILE A 314 -10.01 -9.86 24.99
N VAL A 315 -9.61 -8.95 24.12
CA VAL A 315 -10.43 -7.83 23.64
C VAL A 315 -10.64 -8.00 22.14
N VAL A 316 -11.90 -7.90 21.70
CA VAL A 316 -12.29 -7.82 20.30
C VAL A 316 -12.65 -6.37 19.98
N SER A 317 -11.89 -5.74 19.11
CA SER A 317 -12.13 -4.36 18.65
C SER A 317 -12.41 -4.28 17.15
N ASP A 318 -13.10 -3.24 16.72
CA ASP A 318 -13.37 -2.97 15.31
C ASP A 318 -12.09 -2.55 14.58
N ALA A 319 -11.63 -3.35 13.61
CA ALA A 319 -10.46 -3.03 12.79
C ALA A 319 -10.80 -2.12 11.59
N SER A 320 -12.07 -1.99 11.26
CA SER A 320 -12.56 -1.18 10.14
C SER A 320 -12.76 0.29 10.54
N SER A 321 -12.95 0.56 11.83
CA SER A 321 -13.03 1.92 12.39
C SER A 321 -11.66 2.64 12.40
N ASN A 322 -11.65 3.96 12.22
CA ASN A 322 -10.46 4.80 12.48
C ASN A 322 -10.28 5.07 13.98
N GLU A 323 -11.35 4.93 14.76
CA GLU A 323 -11.35 5.08 16.21
C GLU A 323 -11.25 3.70 16.87
N TYR A 324 -10.54 3.62 17.99
CA TYR A 324 -10.46 2.41 18.78
C TYR A 324 -11.81 2.12 19.45
N ARG A 325 -12.54 1.14 18.92
CA ARG A 325 -13.87 0.74 19.39
C ARG A 325 -13.88 -0.72 19.81
N VAL A 326 -14.08 -0.98 21.10
CA VAL A 326 -14.27 -2.32 21.64
C VAL A 326 -15.67 -2.83 21.29
N LEU A 327 -15.75 -4.04 20.75
CA LEU A 327 -17.00 -4.74 20.40
C LEU A 327 -17.36 -5.80 21.45
N GLY A 328 -16.36 -6.39 22.09
CA GLY A 328 -16.53 -7.37 23.16
C GLY A 328 -15.20 -7.62 23.88
N GLN A 329 -15.28 -8.17 25.09
CA GLN A 329 -14.12 -8.57 25.87
C GLN A 329 -14.45 -9.82 26.69
N SER A 330 -13.44 -10.65 26.97
CA SER A 330 -13.61 -11.80 27.86
C SER A 330 -13.76 -11.36 29.30
N GLU A 331 -14.27 -12.28 30.13
CA GLU A 331 -13.99 -12.22 31.56
C GLU A 331 -12.47 -12.19 31.80
N PRO A 332 -12.00 -11.59 32.92
CA PRO A 332 -10.57 -11.55 33.20
C PRO A 332 -9.98 -12.95 33.38
N ILE A 333 -8.79 -13.15 32.80
CA ILE A 333 -8.06 -14.40 32.87
C ILE A 333 -7.26 -14.40 34.19
N SER A 334 -7.96 -14.78 35.26
CA SER A 334 -7.44 -14.87 36.61
C SER A 334 -6.63 -16.16 36.84
N GLU A 335 -6.11 -16.32 38.05
CA GLU A 335 -5.29 -17.46 38.43
C GLU A 335 -6.11 -18.77 38.42
N SER A 336 -5.61 -19.78 37.69
CA SER A 336 -6.25 -21.08 37.51
C SER A 336 -5.37 -22.28 37.86
N GLU A 337 -4.16 -22.04 38.39
CA GLU A 337 -3.02 -22.91 38.82
C GLU A 337 -2.80 -24.29 38.16
N ARG A 338 -3.85 -25.07 37.88
CA ARG A 338 -3.79 -26.48 37.47
C ARG A 338 -4.71 -26.87 36.31
N GLU A 339 -5.72 -26.05 35.95
CA GLU A 339 -6.71 -26.45 34.94
C GLU A 339 -6.89 -25.41 33.83
N TRP A 340 -7.01 -25.89 32.60
CA TRP A 340 -7.41 -25.09 31.45
C TRP A 340 -8.86 -24.67 31.59
N HIS A 341 -9.14 -23.39 31.41
CA HIS A 341 -10.47 -22.82 31.44
C HIS A 341 -10.87 -22.36 30.04
N ASP A 342 -12.12 -22.61 29.66
CA ASP A 342 -12.70 -22.13 28.41
C ASP A 342 -13.36 -20.77 28.62
N TYR A 343 -13.07 -19.86 27.70
CA TYR A 343 -13.55 -18.49 27.70
C TYR A 343 -14.34 -18.22 26.43
N GLU A 344 -15.36 -17.38 26.54
CA GLU A 344 -16.16 -16.91 25.41
C GLU A 344 -16.25 -15.38 25.39
N VAL A 345 -16.30 -14.81 24.19
CA VAL A 345 -16.61 -13.40 23.96
C VAL A 345 -17.70 -13.30 22.89
N GLU A 346 -18.88 -12.83 23.28
CA GLU A 346 -19.95 -12.51 22.34
C GLU A 346 -19.86 -11.05 21.92
N PHE A 347 -19.96 -10.78 20.61
CA PHE A 347 -19.94 -9.42 20.09
C PHE A 347 -20.80 -9.29 18.82
N LYS A 348 -21.10 -8.03 18.45
CA LYS A 348 -21.82 -7.68 17.23
C LYS A 348 -21.03 -6.69 16.39
N THR A 349 -21.02 -6.89 15.09
CA THR A 349 -20.39 -6.00 14.11
C THR A 349 -21.36 -4.90 13.67
N GLY A 350 -20.83 -3.72 13.35
CA GLY A 350 -21.63 -2.62 12.78
C GLY A 350 -21.73 -2.72 11.27
N GLU A 351 -22.41 -1.74 10.66
CA GLU A 351 -22.62 -1.67 9.20
C GLU A 351 -21.31 -1.52 8.40
N ALA A 352 -20.31 -0.86 8.97
CA ALA A 352 -19.01 -0.65 8.32
C ALA A 352 -17.93 -1.65 8.79
N THR A 353 -18.25 -2.56 9.71
CA THR A 353 -17.29 -3.49 10.31
C THR A 353 -17.12 -4.71 9.40
N SER A 354 -16.01 -4.78 8.68
CA SER A 354 -15.63 -5.90 7.80
C SER A 354 -14.45 -6.74 8.32
N ALA A 355 -13.81 -6.27 9.39
CA ALA A 355 -12.82 -7.02 10.14
C ALA A 355 -12.81 -6.60 11.61
N VAL A 356 -12.42 -7.52 12.47
CA VAL A 356 -12.12 -7.29 13.89
C VAL A 356 -10.66 -7.58 14.19
N LEU A 357 -10.15 -6.93 15.23
CA LEU A 357 -8.85 -7.21 15.82
C LEU A 357 -9.07 -7.91 17.16
N ILE A 358 -8.64 -9.17 17.24
CA ILE A 358 -8.54 -9.91 18.50
C ILE A 358 -7.21 -9.51 19.13
N SER A 359 -7.21 -9.18 20.41
CA SER A 359 -5.99 -8.76 21.09
C SER A 359 -5.93 -9.22 22.55
N LEU A 360 -4.75 -9.65 22.99
CA LEU A 360 -4.45 -9.81 24.40
C LEU A 360 -4.02 -8.48 24.99
N GLN A 361 -4.80 -8.00 25.95
CA GLN A 361 -4.55 -6.77 26.70
C GLN A 361 -4.69 -7.06 28.20
N ARG A 362 -4.58 -6.02 29.02
CA ARG A 362 -4.85 -6.09 30.46
C ARG A 362 -5.83 -5.00 30.85
N GLN A 363 -6.58 -5.25 31.92
CA GLN A 363 -7.44 -4.22 32.49
C GLN A 363 -6.60 -3.01 32.95
N PRO A 364 -7.10 -1.78 32.80
CA PRO A 364 -6.46 -0.60 33.36
C PRO A 364 -6.24 -0.77 34.86
N CYS A 365 -5.05 -0.48 35.35
CA CYS A 365 -4.82 -0.43 36.80
C CYS A 365 -5.41 0.85 37.40
N PRO A 366 -5.92 0.81 38.64
CA PRO A 366 -6.36 1.99 39.36
C PRO A 366 -5.20 2.90 39.80
N THR A 367 -3.99 2.35 39.94
CA THR A 367 -2.79 3.09 40.36
C THR A 367 -1.57 2.67 39.55
N GLU A 368 -0.61 3.58 39.42
CA GLU A 368 0.72 3.27 38.89
C GLU A 368 1.74 3.04 40.03
N PRO A 369 2.71 2.12 39.85
CA PRO A 369 2.90 1.28 38.67
C PRO A 369 1.92 0.10 38.60
N CYS A 370 1.70 -0.43 37.39
CA CYS A 370 0.81 -1.56 37.12
C CYS A 370 1.59 -2.86 36.78
N PRO A 371 2.35 -3.44 37.74
CA PRO A 371 3.17 -4.61 37.47
C PRO A 371 2.31 -5.85 37.23
N ILE A 372 2.90 -6.81 36.53
CA ILE A 372 2.35 -8.15 36.34
C ILE A 372 3.50 -9.16 36.39
N PHE A 373 3.25 -10.27 37.06
CA PHE A 373 4.14 -11.42 37.14
C PHE A 373 3.35 -12.68 36.84
N GLY A 374 4.05 -13.72 36.40
CA GLY A 374 3.48 -15.03 36.17
C GLY A 374 3.42 -15.40 34.69
N ARG A 375 2.71 -16.48 34.41
CA ARG A 375 2.59 -17.07 33.07
C ARG A 375 1.14 -17.32 32.71
N ILE A 376 0.83 -17.11 31.44
CA ILE A 376 -0.39 -17.56 30.79
C ILE A 376 -0.03 -18.47 29.63
N TRP A 377 -0.84 -19.48 29.39
CA TRP A 377 -0.90 -20.24 28.16
C TRP A 377 -2.25 -19.98 27.50
N LEU A 378 -2.25 -19.82 26.18
CA LEU A 378 -3.43 -19.61 25.36
C LEU A 378 -3.48 -20.67 24.26
N ASP A 379 -4.67 -21.18 24.00
CA ASP A 379 -4.90 -22.27 23.04
C ASP A 379 -6.33 -22.23 22.49
N SER A 380 -6.62 -23.05 21.47
CA SER A 380 -7.96 -23.38 21.00
C SER A 380 -8.83 -22.18 20.59
N PHE A 381 -8.23 -21.14 20.00
CA PHE A 381 -9.01 -20.02 19.48
C PHE A 381 -9.89 -20.45 18.29
N ASP A 382 -11.17 -20.11 18.35
CA ASP A 382 -12.15 -20.36 17.30
C ASP A 382 -13.19 -19.24 17.26
N LEU A 383 -13.71 -18.94 16.08
CA LEU A 383 -14.72 -17.89 15.89
C LEU A 383 -15.90 -18.44 15.11
N LYS A 384 -17.09 -18.40 15.71
CA LYS A 384 -18.32 -18.89 15.10
C LYS A 384 -19.35 -17.78 14.94
N PRO A 385 -20.16 -17.79 13.86
CA PRO A 385 -21.36 -16.97 13.78
C PRO A 385 -22.26 -17.25 14.99
N GLY A 386 -22.72 -16.19 15.65
CA GLY A 386 -23.66 -16.28 16.75
C GLY A 386 -25.02 -16.76 16.24
N GLY A 387 -25.55 -17.84 16.81
CA GLY A 387 -26.89 -18.33 16.46
C GLY A 387 -27.95 -17.23 16.69
N ALA A 388 -28.92 -17.14 15.79
CA ALA A 388 -30.07 -16.26 15.98
C ALA A 388 -30.72 -16.60 17.33
N VAL A 389 -30.73 -15.62 18.25
CA VAL A 389 -31.63 -15.69 19.41
C VAL A 389 -33.03 -15.73 18.82
N LYS A 390 -33.65 -16.91 18.80
CA LYS A 390 -35.09 -17.03 18.55
C LYS A 390 -35.77 -16.17 19.60
N SER A 391 -36.27 -15.00 19.22
CA SER A 391 -37.16 -14.20 20.04
C SER A 391 -38.33 -15.10 20.43
N LYS A 392 -38.45 -15.41 21.72
CA LYS A 392 -39.64 -16.02 22.30
C LYS A 392 -40.77 -15.00 22.36
#